data_AF-A0A2V5R1D3-F1
#
_entry.id   AF-A0A2V5R1D3-F1
#
_cell.length_a   1.000
_cell.length_b   1.000
_cell.length_c   1.000
_cell.angle_alpha   90.00
_cell.angle_beta   90.00
_cell.angle_gamma   90.00
#
_symmetry.space_group_name_H-M   'P 1'
#
loop_
_entity.id
_entity.type
_entity.pdbx_description
1 polymer ?
#
loop_
_entity_poly.entity_id
_entity_poly.type
_entity_poly.pdbx_seq_one_letter_code
_entity_poly.pdbx_strand_id
1 'polypeptide(L)'
;MPGLGTSFGRGGATTAQQDLANADCILIEGSSMAEAHPVGFRWVMKAKERGATIIHVDPRFSRTSALANIWVPIRAGSDITFLGGIIHHVIENELFFRDYVVHYTNASCILRDDYGDPEDNADGYFSGWNENRRAYEMESWQYKGEGLSYPERDLTLQDPQCVFQKLKRHFARYTPKMVEKVCGVPPALFQKVADTLVRASGPDKTAAICYAVGWTQHSKGVQIIRTASILQLLLGNIGRPGGGILALRGHASIQGSTDIPTLYDILPGYLAMPQGGDEETLQKYLDAHTPKTGLWSNTPAYFISLLKAYYGKSATGENDFGYDWLPKITADHSFFEYLYDMADGKMEGMFLIGQNSAVGAPNTRLQRRS
;
A
#
# COMPACT_ATOMS: atom_id res chain seq x y z
N MET A 1 0.55 -5.92 3.19
CA MET A 1 0.35 -4.48 2.90
C MET A 1 0.12 -4.30 1.40
N PRO A 2 -1.13 -4.47 0.94
CA PRO A 2 -1.45 -4.46 -0.50
C PRO A 2 -1.06 -3.15 -1.19
N GLY A 3 -1.19 -2.01 -0.50
CA GLY A 3 -0.97 -0.69 -1.10
C GLY A 3 0.42 -0.48 -1.71
N LEU A 4 1.48 -0.80 -0.96
CA LEU A 4 2.86 -0.69 -1.47
C LEU A 4 3.18 -1.79 -2.49
N GLY A 5 2.65 -3.01 -2.28
CA GLY A 5 2.82 -4.14 -3.20
C GLY A 5 2.35 -3.80 -4.61
N THR A 6 1.14 -3.26 -4.73
CA THR A 6 0.58 -2.82 -6.02
C THR A 6 1.32 -1.61 -6.59
N SER A 7 1.84 -0.69 -5.75
CA SER A 7 2.56 0.50 -6.24
C SER A 7 3.96 0.21 -6.75
N PHE A 8 4.72 -0.63 -6.05
CA PHE A 8 6.17 -0.75 -6.19
C PHE A 8 6.65 -2.19 -6.41
N GLY A 9 5.72 -3.15 -6.48
CA GLY A 9 6.00 -4.58 -6.62
C GLY A 9 6.37 -5.30 -5.31
N ARG A 10 6.48 -4.59 -4.17
CA ARG A 10 6.75 -5.18 -2.84
C ARG A 10 6.00 -4.44 -1.74
N GLY A 11 5.49 -5.18 -0.75
CA GLY A 11 4.68 -4.65 0.36
C GLY A 11 5.46 -4.08 1.55
N GLY A 12 6.79 -4.22 1.58
CA GLY A 12 7.62 -3.72 2.66
C GLY A 12 7.90 -2.21 2.58
N ALA A 13 8.40 -1.61 3.66
CA ALA A 13 9.00 -0.27 3.60
C ALA A 13 10.11 -0.25 2.56
N THR A 14 10.19 0.89 1.87
CA THR A 14 11.10 1.07 0.74
C THR A 14 12.53 1.39 1.19
N THR A 15 12.72 1.83 2.43
CA THR A 15 14.00 2.24 3.02
C THR A 15 14.12 1.75 4.47
N ALA A 16 15.30 1.95 5.07
CA ALA A 16 15.56 1.67 6.48
C ALA A 16 15.36 2.94 7.35
N GLN A 17 15.12 2.78 8.64
CA GLN A 17 14.88 3.90 9.56
C GLN A 17 16.07 4.88 9.62
N GLN A 18 17.29 4.37 9.48
CA GLN A 18 18.54 5.15 9.46
C GLN A 18 18.58 6.13 8.29
N ASP A 19 17.99 5.75 7.16
CA ASP A 19 18.02 6.56 5.93
C ASP A 19 17.18 7.83 6.06
N LEU A 20 16.24 7.89 7.01
CA LEU A 20 15.50 9.12 7.31
C LEU A 20 16.41 10.29 7.67
N ALA A 21 17.61 10.02 8.20
CA ALA A 21 18.59 11.07 8.48
C ALA A 21 19.00 11.84 7.21
N ASN A 22 18.75 11.28 6.02
CA ASN A 22 19.03 11.87 4.71
C ASN A 22 17.90 12.73 4.15
N ALA A 23 16.72 12.78 4.77
CA ALA A 23 15.57 13.54 4.27
C ALA A 23 15.73 15.07 4.38
N ASP A 24 15.12 15.82 3.46
CA ASP A 24 14.92 17.28 3.54
C ASP A 24 13.56 17.64 4.17
N CYS A 25 12.61 16.71 4.13
CA CYS A 25 11.34 16.80 4.83
C CYS A 25 10.85 15.40 5.23
N ILE A 26 10.22 15.29 6.40
CA ILE A 26 9.61 14.04 6.85
C ILE A 26 8.16 14.32 7.21
N LEU A 27 7.26 13.70 6.45
CA LEU A 27 5.84 13.64 6.76
C LEU A 27 5.57 12.41 7.61
N ILE A 28 5.18 12.63 8.85
CA ILE A 28 4.69 11.58 9.75
C ILE A 28 3.17 11.70 9.80
N GLU A 29 2.48 10.75 9.20
CA GLU A 29 1.02 10.73 9.13
C GLU A 29 0.53 9.29 9.33
N GLY A 30 -0.49 9.11 10.17
CA GLY A 30 -0.93 7.77 10.58
C GLY A 30 0.08 7.03 11.49
N SER A 31 0.94 7.76 12.21
CA SER A 31 1.88 7.22 13.20
C SER A 31 2.24 8.24 14.27
N SER A 32 2.24 7.84 15.55
CA SER A 32 2.95 8.60 16.61
C SER A 32 4.35 8.01 16.78
N MET A 33 5.23 8.28 15.81
CA MET A 33 6.54 7.62 15.70
C MET A 33 7.44 7.82 16.93
N ALA A 34 7.39 8.97 17.60
CA ALA A 34 8.19 9.21 18.82
C ALA A 34 7.75 8.33 20.00
N GLU A 35 6.53 7.80 19.96
CA GLU A 35 5.99 6.90 21.00
C GLU A 35 6.08 5.44 20.58
N ALA A 36 5.73 5.13 19.33
CA ALA A 36 5.66 3.77 18.82
C ALA A 36 7.03 3.23 18.35
N HIS A 37 7.94 4.12 17.92
CA HIS A 37 9.27 3.77 17.38
C HIS A 37 10.36 4.72 17.91
N PRO A 38 10.48 4.94 19.23
CA PRO A 38 11.32 6.00 19.81
C PRO A 38 12.80 5.91 19.41
N VAL A 39 13.36 4.70 19.34
CA VAL A 39 14.76 4.51 18.91
C VAL A 39 14.92 4.83 17.42
N GLY A 40 13.94 4.53 16.59
CA GLY A 40 13.92 4.91 15.18
C GLY A 40 13.80 6.41 14.97
N PHE A 41 12.99 7.06 15.81
CA PHE A 41 12.74 8.50 15.78
C PHE A 41 14.00 9.34 15.98
N ARG A 42 15.08 8.77 16.53
CA ARG A 42 16.40 9.44 16.56
C ARG A 42 16.86 9.93 15.19
N TRP A 43 16.53 9.20 14.11
CA TRP A 43 16.96 9.54 12.76
C TRP A 43 16.12 10.65 12.14
N VAL A 44 14.85 10.75 12.54
CA VAL A 44 14.00 11.93 12.27
C VAL A 44 14.63 13.17 12.91
N MET A 45 15.08 13.05 14.16
CA MET A 45 15.74 14.16 14.85
C MET A 45 17.09 14.53 14.21
N LYS A 46 17.86 13.55 13.72
CA LYS A 46 19.10 13.81 12.96
C LYS A 46 18.83 14.56 11.66
N ALA A 47 17.78 14.22 10.94
CA ALA A 47 17.35 14.97 9.77
C ALA A 47 16.99 16.42 10.16
N LYS A 48 16.21 16.58 11.24
CA LYS A 48 15.82 17.90 11.76
C LYS A 48 17.03 18.76 12.16
N GLU A 49 18.03 18.19 12.83
CA GLU A 49 19.29 18.87 13.18
C GLU A 49 20.05 19.38 11.94
N ARG A 50 19.93 18.69 10.81
CA ARG A 50 20.49 19.13 9.51
C ARG A 50 19.62 20.15 8.78
N GLY A 51 18.44 20.47 9.31
CA GLY A 51 17.52 21.45 8.73
C GLY A 51 16.30 20.85 8.03
N ALA A 52 16.07 19.53 8.11
CA ALA A 52 14.86 18.95 7.56
C ALA A 52 13.61 19.46 8.29
N THR A 53 12.53 19.68 7.55
CA THR A 53 11.24 20.04 8.16
C THR A 53 10.47 18.80 8.55
N ILE A 54 10.06 18.70 9.81
CA ILE A 54 9.24 17.59 10.32
C ILE A 54 7.78 18.03 10.38
N ILE A 55 6.92 17.31 9.65
CA ILE A 55 5.48 17.54 9.61
C ILE A 55 4.81 16.35 10.29
N HIS A 56 3.95 16.61 11.28
CA HIS A 56 3.15 15.59 11.93
C HIS A 56 1.67 15.85 11.71
N VAL A 57 1.00 14.94 11.01
CA VAL A 57 -0.42 15.01 10.70
C VAL A 57 -1.14 13.94 11.53
N ASP A 58 -1.85 14.37 12.57
CA ASP A 58 -2.53 13.47 13.52
C ASP A 58 -3.71 14.20 14.17
N PRO A 59 -4.86 13.53 14.41
CA PRO A 59 -5.99 14.10 15.13
C PRO A 59 -5.63 14.63 16.53
N ARG A 60 -4.53 14.18 17.12
CA ARG A 60 -4.09 14.53 18.47
C ARG A 60 -2.73 15.21 18.45
N PHE A 61 -2.55 16.15 19.37
CA PHE A 61 -1.23 16.65 19.69
C PHE A 61 -0.48 15.64 20.58
N SER A 62 0.53 14.97 20.04
CA SER A 62 1.25 13.87 20.70
C SER A 62 2.70 14.23 21.04
N ARG A 63 3.49 13.29 21.59
CA ARG A 63 4.94 13.51 21.79
C ARG A 63 5.67 13.70 20.46
N THR A 64 5.15 13.11 19.39
CA THR A 64 5.64 13.33 18.03
C THR A 64 5.33 14.78 17.58
N SER A 65 4.12 15.28 17.82
CA SER A 65 3.75 16.67 17.51
C SER A 65 4.63 17.69 18.24
N ALA A 66 4.94 17.43 19.52
CA ALA A 66 5.79 18.29 20.34
C ALA A 66 7.21 18.47 19.75
N LEU A 67 7.68 17.51 18.95
CA LEU A 67 8.99 17.51 18.32
C LEU A 67 8.91 17.89 16.82
N ALA A 68 7.73 18.03 16.24
CA ALA A 68 7.56 18.45 14.85
C ALA A 68 7.75 19.96 14.67
N ASN A 69 8.07 20.39 13.45
CA ASN A 69 8.05 21.81 13.06
C ASN A 69 6.62 22.29 12.75
N ILE A 70 5.80 21.39 12.20
CA ILE A 70 4.41 21.66 11.83
C ILE A 70 3.56 20.50 12.36
N TRP A 71 2.58 20.81 13.20
CA TRP A 71 1.50 19.88 13.52
C TRP A 71 0.24 20.26 12.74
N VAL A 72 -0.41 19.26 12.17
CA VAL A 72 -1.64 19.39 11.40
C VAL A 72 -2.72 18.55 12.06
N PRO A 73 -3.73 19.17 12.70
CA PRO A 73 -4.88 18.44 13.19
C PRO A 73 -5.71 17.95 11.99
N ILE A 74 -5.98 16.65 11.92
CA ILE A 74 -6.79 16.04 10.87
C ILE A 74 -7.93 15.22 11.49
N ARG A 75 -9.10 15.20 10.85
CA ARG A 75 -10.18 14.28 11.21
C ARG A 75 -9.77 12.83 10.91
N ALA A 76 -9.96 11.92 11.86
CA ALA A 76 -9.66 10.51 11.64
C ALA A 76 -10.40 9.94 10.42
N GLY A 77 -9.66 9.30 9.50
CA GLY A 77 -10.22 8.70 8.29
C GLY A 77 -10.41 9.67 7.12
N SER A 78 -9.93 10.91 7.18
CA SER A 78 -9.94 11.85 6.04
C SER A 78 -8.60 11.93 5.28
N ASP A 79 -7.69 10.99 5.51
CA ASP A 79 -6.31 10.98 5.00
C ASP A 79 -6.25 11.01 3.46
N ILE A 80 -7.10 10.25 2.77
CA ILE A 80 -7.19 10.29 1.29
C ILE A 80 -7.51 11.70 0.80
N THR A 81 -8.40 12.43 1.49
CA THR A 81 -8.75 13.79 1.08
C THR A 81 -7.60 14.77 1.29
N PHE A 82 -6.86 14.63 2.39
CA PHE A 82 -5.69 15.44 2.67
C PHE A 82 -4.56 15.19 1.64
N LEU A 83 -4.13 13.93 1.48
CA LEU A 83 -3.10 13.55 0.52
C LEU A 83 -3.53 13.83 -0.93
N GLY A 84 -4.80 13.56 -1.25
CA GLY A 84 -5.38 13.86 -2.57
C GLY A 84 -5.37 15.35 -2.88
N GLY A 85 -5.56 16.20 -1.87
CA GLY A 85 -5.41 17.65 -2.03
C GLY A 85 -3.97 18.05 -2.35
N ILE A 86 -2.99 17.42 -1.72
CA ILE A 86 -1.57 17.66 -2.03
C ILE A 86 -1.26 17.21 -3.47
N ILE A 87 -1.77 16.05 -3.89
CA ILE A 87 -1.62 15.58 -5.28
C ILE A 87 -2.24 16.58 -6.27
N HIS A 88 -3.45 17.05 -5.99
CA HIS A 88 -4.11 18.07 -6.81
C HIS A 88 -3.25 19.34 -6.91
N HIS A 89 -2.73 19.85 -5.79
CA HIS A 89 -1.83 21.01 -5.77
C HIS A 89 -0.56 20.76 -6.60
N VAL A 90 0.08 19.59 -6.47
CA VAL A 90 1.29 19.24 -7.21
C VAL A 90 1.04 19.19 -8.72
N ILE A 91 -0.07 18.59 -9.15
CA ILE A 91 -0.39 18.44 -10.58
C ILE A 91 -0.84 19.77 -11.19
N GLU A 92 -1.73 20.50 -10.52
CA GLU A 92 -2.33 21.74 -11.04
C GLU A 92 -1.27 22.84 -11.25
N ASN A 93 -0.24 22.86 -10.41
CA ASN A 93 0.84 23.85 -10.47
C ASN A 93 2.11 23.31 -11.17
N GLU A 94 2.03 22.13 -11.81
CA GLU A 94 3.16 21.49 -12.52
C GLU A 94 4.42 21.30 -11.67
N LEU A 95 4.25 20.99 -10.37
CA LEU A 95 5.32 20.89 -9.38
C LEU A 95 5.93 19.48 -9.24
N PHE A 96 5.50 18.54 -10.08
CA PHE A 96 6.00 17.16 -10.07
C PHE A 96 7.35 17.04 -10.77
N PHE A 97 8.17 16.06 -10.38
CA PHE A 97 9.44 15.78 -11.03
C PHE A 97 9.19 15.06 -12.37
N ARG A 98 8.94 15.84 -13.43
CA ARG A 98 8.51 15.35 -14.75
C ARG A 98 9.34 14.20 -15.30
N ASP A 99 10.66 14.31 -15.32
CA ASP A 99 11.50 13.24 -15.89
C ASP A 99 11.37 11.93 -15.11
N TYR A 100 11.32 12.01 -13.78
CA TYR A 100 11.04 10.85 -12.94
C TYR A 100 9.67 10.24 -13.25
N VAL A 101 8.63 11.09 -13.33
CA VAL A 101 7.25 10.66 -13.60
C VAL A 101 7.14 9.97 -14.96
N VAL A 102 7.70 10.56 -16.02
CA VAL A 102 7.61 10.02 -17.39
C VAL A 102 8.33 8.67 -17.51
N HIS A 103 9.50 8.54 -16.88
CA HIS A 103 10.39 7.39 -17.11
C HIS A 103 10.25 6.27 -16.09
N TYR A 104 9.92 6.56 -14.84
CA TYR A 104 9.91 5.57 -13.74
C TYR A 104 8.52 5.27 -13.18
N THR A 105 7.46 5.80 -13.82
CA THR A 105 6.08 5.49 -13.49
C THR A 105 5.32 5.05 -14.73
N ASN A 106 4.09 4.59 -14.53
CA ASN A 106 3.15 4.27 -15.59
C ASN A 106 2.39 5.51 -16.12
N ALA A 107 2.76 6.74 -15.74
CA ALA A 107 2.06 7.98 -16.11
C ALA A 107 1.77 8.12 -17.62
N SER A 108 2.70 7.65 -18.46
CA SER A 108 2.56 7.68 -19.92
C SER A 108 1.77 6.52 -20.51
N CYS A 109 1.45 5.47 -19.75
CA CYS A 109 0.72 4.31 -20.26
C CYS A 109 -0.72 4.71 -20.61
N ILE A 110 -1.22 4.23 -21.75
CA ILE A 110 -2.55 4.54 -22.27
C ILE A 110 -3.54 3.47 -21.79
N LEU A 111 -4.63 3.91 -21.14
CA LEU A 111 -5.72 3.02 -20.71
C LEU A 111 -6.61 2.61 -21.90
N ARG A 112 -7.27 1.46 -21.78
CA ARG A 112 -8.31 1.05 -22.73
C ARG A 112 -9.46 2.06 -22.77
N ASP A 113 -10.14 2.13 -23.90
CA ASP A 113 -11.22 3.09 -24.13
C ASP A 113 -12.48 2.82 -23.29
N ASP A 114 -12.64 1.59 -22.80
CA ASP A 114 -13.75 1.17 -21.93
C ASP A 114 -13.50 1.42 -20.44
N TYR A 115 -12.34 1.98 -20.07
CA TYR A 115 -12.10 2.47 -18.71
C TYR A 115 -12.99 3.70 -18.43
N GLY A 116 -13.80 3.60 -17.38
CA GLY A 116 -14.63 4.69 -16.86
C GLY A 116 -14.18 5.09 -15.46
N ASP A 117 -14.04 6.40 -15.23
CA ASP A 117 -13.75 6.95 -13.91
C ASP A 117 -15.03 7.44 -13.19
N PRO A 118 -14.98 7.68 -11.86
CA PRO A 118 -16.15 8.05 -11.06
C PRO A 118 -16.88 9.33 -11.48
N GLU A 119 -16.27 10.17 -12.33
CA GLU A 119 -16.87 11.40 -12.83
C GLU A 119 -17.68 11.18 -14.12
N ASP A 120 -17.48 10.07 -14.82
CA ASP A 120 -18.14 9.84 -16.11
C ASP A 120 -19.66 9.69 -15.95
N ASN A 121 -20.11 9.09 -14.84
CA ASN A 121 -21.52 8.94 -14.48
C ASN A 121 -21.94 9.79 -13.26
N ALA A 122 -20.99 10.47 -12.62
CA ALA A 122 -21.18 11.24 -11.37
C ALA A 122 -21.84 10.46 -10.21
N ASP A 123 -21.68 9.14 -10.20
CA ASP A 123 -22.23 8.22 -9.20
C ASP A 123 -21.18 7.78 -8.15
N GLY A 124 -19.90 8.10 -8.39
CA GLY A 124 -18.81 7.73 -7.50
C GLY A 124 -18.22 6.34 -7.77
N TYR A 125 -18.68 5.63 -8.81
CA TYR A 125 -18.22 4.29 -9.16
C TYR A 125 -17.31 4.30 -10.40
N PHE A 126 -16.29 3.46 -10.39
CA PHE A 126 -15.50 3.18 -11.60
C PHE A 126 -16.31 2.28 -12.56
N SER A 127 -15.84 2.12 -13.80
CA SER A 127 -16.38 1.10 -14.71
C SER A 127 -16.30 -0.31 -14.10
N GLY A 128 -17.32 -1.13 -14.36
CA GLY A 128 -17.39 -2.51 -13.89
C GLY A 128 -18.02 -2.72 -12.50
N TRP A 129 -18.65 -1.70 -11.90
CA TRP A 129 -19.37 -1.88 -10.63
C TRP A 129 -20.58 -2.83 -10.78
N ASN A 130 -20.63 -3.85 -9.93
CA ASN A 130 -21.74 -4.79 -9.84
C ASN A 130 -22.48 -4.59 -8.51
N GLU A 131 -23.67 -3.97 -8.54
CA GLU A 131 -24.46 -3.63 -7.34
C GLU A 131 -24.83 -4.86 -6.52
N ASN A 132 -25.18 -5.97 -7.16
CA ASN A 132 -25.62 -7.18 -6.47
C ASN A 132 -24.46 -7.85 -5.70
N ARG A 133 -23.27 -7.89 -6.31
CA ARG A 133 -22.07 -8.47 -5.70
C ARG A 133 -21.32 -7.49 -4.81
N ARG A 134 -21.63 -6.18 -4.93
CA ARG A 134 -20.89 -5.07 -4.31
C ARG A 134 -19.39 -5.15 -4.58
N ALA A 135 -19.04 -5.49 -5.82
CA ALA A 135 -17.69 -5.75 -6.28
C ALA A 135 -17.47 -5.18 -7.69
N TYR A 136 -16.20 -5.03 -8.06
CA TYR A 136 -15.81 -4.57 -9.40
C TYR A 136 -15.35 -5.73 -10.29
N GLU A 137 -15.78 -5.65 -11.55
CA GLU A 137 -15.21 -6.35 -12.71
C GLU A 137 -14.11 -5.45 -13.30
N MET A 138 -12.85 -5.90 -13.26
CA MET A 138 -11.66 -5.08 -13.51
C MET A 138 -11.11 -5.18 -14.94
N GLU A 139 -11.87 -5.76 -15.86
CA GLU A 139 -11.51 -6.04 -17.26
C GLU A 139 -11.23 -4.75 -18.05
N SER A 140 -11.95 -3.67 -17.73
CA SER A 140 -11.77 -2.34 -18.32
C SER A 140 -10.55 -1.60 -17.77
N TRP A 141 -10.00 -2.02 -16.62
CA TRP A 141 -8.91 -1.30 -15.94
C TRP A 141 -7.52 -1.73 -16.43
N GLN A 142 -7.40 -1.94 -17.74
CA GLN A 142 -6.17 -2.42 -18.38
C GLN A 142 -5.60 -1.36 -19.32
N TYR A 143 -4.32 -1.51 -19.68
CA TYR A 143 -3.69 -0.68 -20.70
C TYR A 143 -4.05 -1.16 -22.11
N LYS A 144 -3.99 -0.26 -23.09
CA LYS A 144 -3.86 -0.63 -24.50
C LYS A 144 -2.48 -1.25 -24.75
N GLY A 145 -2.39 -2.18 -25.71
CA GLY A 145 -1.17 -2.93 -26.03
C GLY A 145 -1.16 -4.35 -25.46
N GLU A 146 0.02 -4.95 -25.33
CA GLU A 146 0.19 -6.36 -24.94
C GLU A 146 0.32 -6.52 -23.41
N GLY A 147 -0.75 -6.15 -22.70
CA GLY A 147 -0.84 -6.26 -21.25
C GLY A 147 0.16 -5.37 -20.50
N LEU A 148 0.46 -5.75 -19.25
CA LEU A 148 1.35 -4.95 -18.37
C LEU A 148 2.81 -4.90 -18.86
N SER A 149 3.23 -5.83 -19.70
CA SER A 149 4.64 -5.92 -20.15
C SER A 149 4.97 -4.90 -21.24
N TYR A 150 4.02 -4.64 -22.15
CA TYR A 150 4.23 -3.75 -23.29
C TYR A 150 2.99 -2.88 -23.55
N PRO A 151 2.65 -1.97 -22.63
CA PRO A 151 1.56 -1.03 -22.84
C PRO A 151 1.93 0.02 -23.90
N GLU A 152 0.94 0.52 -24.63
CA GLU A 152 1.09 1.73 -25.43
C GLU A 152 1.38 2.94 -24.53
N ARG A 153 2.22 3.87 -24.99
CA ARG A 153 2.65 5.01 -24.16
C ARG A 153 2.70 6.33 -24.95
N ASP A 154 2.29 7.40 -24.29
CA ASP A 154 2.54 8.79 -24.69
C ASP A 154 3.47 9.49 -23.69
N LEU A 155 4.73 9.69 -24.08
CA LEU A 155 5.75 10.35 -23.23
C LEU A 155 5.55 11.87 -23.11
N THR A 156 4.68 12.47 -23.93
CA THR A 156 4.31 13.88 -23.79
C THR A 156 3.31 14.11 -22.66
N LEU A 157 2.63 13.04 -22.21
CA LEU A 157 1.56 13.05 -21.21
C LEU A 157 0.32 13.85 -21.65
N GLN A 158 0.09 14.02 -22.96
CA GLN A 158 -1.02 14.81 -23.50
C GLN A 158 -2.22 13.94 -23.92
N ASP A 159 -2.00 12.65 -24.17
CA ASP A 159 -3.08 11.73 -24.51
C ASP A 159 -4.13 11.69 -23.39
N PRO A 160 -5.41 11.96 -23.67
CA PRO A 160 -6.46 12.02 -22.65
C PRO A 160 -6.73 10.69 -21.94
N GLN A 161 -6.30 9.57 -22.52
CA GLN A 161 -6.38 8.23 -21.95
C GLN A 161 -5.09 7.80 -21.24
N CYS A 162 -4.01 8.60 -21.29
CA CYS A 162 -2.83 8.27 -20.48
C CYS A 162 -3.15 8.37 -18.98
N VAL A 163 -2.49 7.53 -18.18
CA VAL A 163 -2.67 7.45 -16.72
C VAL A 163 -2.53 8.84 -16.08
N PHE A 164 -1.61 9.68 -16.55
CA PHE A 164 -1.40 11.02 -16.01
C PHE A 164 -2.64 11.92 -16.17
N GLN A 165 -3.28 11.94 -17.35
CA GLN A 165 -4.47 12.75 -17.58
C GLN A 165 -5.67 12.26 -16.75
N LYS A 166 -5.82 10.94 -16.62
CA LYS A 166 -6.85 10.34 -15.76
C LYS A 166 -6.61 10.64 -14.27
N LEU A 167 -5.35 10.60 -13.84
CA LEU A 167 -4.96 10.98 -12.49
C LEU A 167 -5.29 12.45 -12.22
N LYS A 168 -4.93 13.36 -13.14
CA LYS A 168 -5.23 14.80 -13.06
C LYS A 168 -6.74 15.03 -12.91
N ARG A 169 -7.56 14.40 -13.76
CA ARG A 169 -9.03 14.47 -13.69
C ARG A 169 -9.56 13.95 -12.36
N HIS A 170 -9.09 12.77 -11.92
CA HIS A 170 -9.56 12.13 -10.69
C HIS A 170 -9.34 13.01 -9.45
N PHE A 171 -8.16 13.63 -9.34
CA PHE A 171 -7.77 14.44 -8.19
C PHE A 171 -8.21 15.91 -8.27
N ALA A 172 -8.72 16.40 -9.41
CA ALA A 172 -9.18 17.79 -9.56
C ALA A 172 -10.23 18.23 -8.52
N ARG A 173 -11.02 17.29 -7.98
CA ARG A 173 -12.06 17.56 -6.97
C ARG A 173 -11.52 17.87 -5.58
N TYR A 174 -10.27 17.49 -5.30
CA TYR A 174 -9.65 17.58 -3.98
C TYR A 174 -9.10 18.99 -3.71
N THR A 175 -9.96 19.98 -3.84
CA THR A 175 -9.60 21.40 -3.65
C THR A 175 -9.24 21.70 -2.18
N PRO A 176 -8.48 22.78 -1.89
CA PRO A 176 -8.23 23.22 -0.51
C PRO A 176 -9.52 23.42 0.30
N LYS A 177 -10.62 23.84 -0.36
CA LYS A 177 -11.95 23.95 0.27
C LYS A 177 -12.54 22.60 0.66
N MET A 178 -12.35 21.56 -0.17
CA MET A 178 -12.74 20.20 0.19
C MET A 178 -11.89 19.68 1.36
N VAL A 179 -10.59 19.94 1.35
CA VAL A 179 -9.68 19.59 2.44
C VAL A 179 -10.12 20.26 3.74
N GLU A 180 -10.44 21.55 3.74
CA GLU A 180 -10.96 22.23 4.93
C GLU A 180 -12.26 21.59 5.43
N LYS A 181 -13.24 21.40 4.53
CA LYS A 181 -14.55 20.83 4.88
C LYS A 181 -14.46 19.40 5.42
N VAL A 182 -13.61 18.56 4.83
CA VAL A 182 -13.56 17.13 5.12
C VAL A 182 -12.48 16.82 6.16
N CYS A 183 -11.33 17.47 6.13
CA CYS A 183 -10.23 17.17 7.04
C CYS A 183 -10.26 18.04 8.29
N GLY A 184 -10.93 19.20 8.25
CA GLY A 184 -10.85 20.22 9.29
C GLY A 184 -9.52 20.99 9.28
N VAL A 185 -8.73 20.86 8.20
CA VAL A 185 -7.42 21.51 8.07
C VAL A 185 -7.60 22.89 7.45
N PRO A 186 -7.20 23.99 8.12
CA PRO A 186 -7.31 25.32 7.55
C PRO A 186 -6.53 25.46 6.24
N PRO A 187 -7.06 26.17 5.22
CA PRO A 187 -6.41 26.29 3.91
C PRO A 187 -4.97 26.81 3.98
N ALA A 188 -4.68 27.78 4.85
CA ALA A 188 -3.32 28.31 5.03
C ALA A 188 -2.34 27.26 5.58
N LEU A 189 -2.80 26.39 6.50
CA LEU A 189 -1.99 25.31 7.03
C LEU A 189 -1.76 24.21 5.99
N PHE A 190 -2.80 23.86 5.23
CA PHE A 190 -2.70 22.93 4.11
C PHE A 190 -1.67 23.42 3.07
N GLN A 191 -1.75 24.68 2.62
CA GLN A 191 -0.80 25.24 1.65
C GLN A 191 0.62 25.23 2.19
N LYS A 192 0.82 25.61 3.46
CA LYS A 192 2.13 25.55 4.11
C LYS A 192 2.74 24.14 4.05
N VAL A 193 1.94 23.09 4.26
CA VAL A 193 2.39 21.70 4.21
C VAL A 193 2.71 21.27 2.78
N ALA A 194 1.81 21.54 1.82
CA ALA A 194 2.00 21.19 0.42
C ALA A 194 3.28 21.83 -0.14
N ASP A 195 3.45 23.14 0.06
CA ASP A 195 4.64 23.87 -0.37
C ASP A 195 5.93 23.33 0.28
N THR A 196 5.86 22.92 1.54
CA THR A 196 7.02 22.39 2.26
C THR A 196 7.45 21.05 1.69
N LEU A 197 6.52 20.16 1.36
CA LEU A 197 6.82 18.88 0.73
C LEU A 197 7.39 19.05 -0.67
N VAL A 198 6.81 19.95 -1.48
CA VAL A 198 7.30 20.25 -2.83
C VAL A 198 8.71 20.81 -2.78
N ARG A 199 8.99 21.82 -1.95
CA ARG A 199 10.34 22.43 -1.84
C ARG A 199 11.41 21.48 -1.30
N ALA A 200 11.00 20.39 -0.67
CA ALA A 200 11.86 19.34 -0.14
C ALA A 200 11.92 18.10 -1.04
N SER A 201 11.43 18.20 -2.28
CA SER A 201 11.45 17.12 -3.27
C SER A 201 12.03 17.61 -4.60
N GLY A 202 12.19 16.72 -5.57
CA GLY A 202 12.79 17.02 -6.88
C GLY A 202 14.21 16.44 -7.04
N PRO A 203 14.98 16.85 -8.06
CA PRO A 203 16.24 16.19 -8.44
C PRO A 203 17.31 16.15 -7.33
N ASP A 204 17.36 17.19 -6.50
CA ASP A 204 18.43 17.37 -5.50
C ASP A 204 17.99 17.12 -4.06
N LYS A 205 16.68 16.95 -3.83
CA LYS A 205 16.08 16.82 -2.49
C LYS A 205 15.12 15.66 -2.40
N THR A 206 14.88 15.18 -1.19
CA THR A 206 13.91 14.11 -0.95
C THR A 206 13.07 14.35 0.29
N ALA A 207 11.79 14.00 0.18
CA ALA A 207 10.90 13.89 1.31
C ALA A 207 10.54 12.43 1.59
N ALA A 208 10.47 12.06 2.87
CA ALA A 208 10.03 10.74 3.31
C ALA A 208 8.62 10.79 3.92
N ILE A 209 7.86 9.71 3.74
CA ILE A 209 6.60 9.47 4.46
C ILE A 209 6.80 8.34 5.45
N CYS A 210 6.44 8.58 6.72
CA CYS A 210 6.44 7.60 7.79
C CYS A 210 5.02 7.36 8.28
N TYR A 211 4.55 6.10 8.25
CA TYR A 211 3.22 5.74 8.71
C TYR A 211 3.20 4.38 9.41
N ALA A 212 2.13 4.10 10.16
CA ALA A 212 1.88 2.83 10.81
C ALA A 212 0.36 2.54 10.82
N VAL A 213 -0.18 2.13 11.98
CA VAL A 213 -1.57 1.67 12.10
C VAL A 213 -2.63 2.73 11.81
N GLY A 214 -2.29 4.02 11.94
CA GLY A 214 -3.24 5.12 11.70
C GLY A 214 -3.79 5.16 10.28
N TRP A 215 -3.06 4.60 9.31
CA TRP A 215 -3.52 4.43 7.93
C TRP A 215 -4.06 3.03 7.62
N THR A 216 -3.62 1.99 8.32
CA THR A 216 -3.90 0.61 7.90
C THR A 216 -5.22 0.07 8.41
N GLN A 217 -5.72 0.56 9.54
CA GLN A 217 -6.89 0.00 10.22
C GLN A 217 -8.20 0.68 9.79
N HIS A 218 -8.39 0.80 8.47
CA HIS A 218 -9.59 1.35 7.84
C HIS A 218 -10.01 0.46 6.68
N SER A 219 -11.30 0.42 6.35
CA SER A 219 -11.80 -0.25 5.13
C SER A 219 -11.14 0.24 3.84
N LYS A 220 -10.62 1.47 3.86
CA LYS A 220 -9.89 2.12 2.77
C LYS A 220 -8.38 2.26 3.02
N GLY A 221 -7.82 1.52 3.97
CA GLY A 221 -6.40 1.68 4.36
C GLY A 221 -5.42 1.43 3.21
N VAL A 222 -5.71 0.45 2.36
CA VAL A 222 -4.95 0.19 1.12
C VAL A 222 -4.92 1.43 0.23
N GLN A 223 -6.06 2.12 0.09
CA GLN A 223 -6.19 3.30 -0.76
C GLN A 223 -5.46 4.51 -0.18
N ILE A 224 -5.45 4.70 1.15
CA ILE A 224 -4.64 5.75 1.81
C ILE A 224 -3.16 5.60 1.43
N ILE A 225 -2.63 4.38 1.55
CA ILE A 225 -1.23 4.07 1.23
C ILE A 225 -0.94 4.24 -0.27
N ARG A 226 -1.90 3.88 -1.13
CA ARG A 226 -1.82 4.12 -2.58
C ARG A 226 -1.76 5.61 -2.90
N THR A 227 -2.57 6.44 -2.25
CA THR A 227 -2.52 7.90 -2.40
C THR A 227 -1.15 8.45 -1.99
N ALA A 228 -0.58 8.00 -0.87
CA ALA A 228 0.77 8.38 -0.46
C ALA A 228 1.85 7.92 -1.46
N SER A 229 1.67 6.73 -2.06
CA SER A 229 2.57 6.20 -3.10
C SER A 229 2.55 7.05 -4.36
N ILE A 230 1.35 7.45 -4.82
CA ILE A 230 1.19 8.36 -5.96
C ILE A 230 1.90 9.68 -5.68
N LEU A 231 1.70 10.27 -4.50
CA LEU A 231 2.37 11.52 -4.12
C LEU A 231 3.90 11.38 -4.16
N GLN A 232 4.47 10.33 -3.59
CA GLN A 232 5.92 10.12 -3.59
C GLN A 232 6.49 9.83 -4.98
N LEU A 233 5.72 9.21 -5.88
CA LEU A 233 6.11 9.02 -7.27
C LEU A 233 6.08 10.34 -8.06
N LEU A 234 5.06 11.17 -7.86
CA LEU A 234 4.98 12.51 -8.46
C LEU A 234 6.14 13.40 -8.03
N LEU A 235 6.52 13.33 -6.75
CA LEU A 235 7.63 14.09 -6.19
C LEU A 235 9.01 13.49 -6.50
N GLY A 236 9.06 12.29 -7.10
CA GLY A 236 10.30 11.59 -7.44
C GLY A 236 11.13 11.17 -6.22
N ASN A 237 10.46 10.80 -5.13
CA ASN A 237 11.10 10.48 -3.84
C ASN A 237 11.36 8.97 -3.65
N ILE A 238 10.83 8.09 -4.49
CA ILE A 238 10.99 6.64 -4.34
C ILE A 238 12.35 6.17 -4.89
N GLY A 239 13.06 5.34 -4.11
CA GLY A 239 14.35 4.75 -4.51
C GLY A 239 15.57 5.65 -4.29
N ARG A 240 15.42 6.76 -3.55
CA ARG A 240 16.48 7.74 -3.29
C ARG A 240 16.74 7.91 -1.78
N PRO A 241 18.00 8.17 -1.35
CA PRO A 241 18.33 8.37 0.05
C PRO A 241 17.50 9.50 0.67
N GLY A 242 16.94 9.29 1.85
CA GLY A 242 16.12 10.28 2.55
C GLY A 242 14.67 10.39 2.05
N GLY A 243 14.33 9.64 1.00
CA GLY A 243 12.99 9.59 0.44
C GLY A 243 12.21 8.35 0.88
N GLY A 244 11.38 7.85 -0.05
CA GLY A 244 10.66 6.60 0.12
C GLY A 244 9.43 6.69 1.02
N ILE A 245 8.85 5.51 1.29
CA ILE A 245 7.77 5.34 2.24
C ILE A 245 8.20 4.31 3.28
N LEU A 246 8.38 4.80 4.50
CA LEU A 246 8.69 3.99 5.66
C LEU A 246 7.39 3.54 6.34
N ALA A 247 6.87 2.40 5.88
CA ALA A 247 5.84 1.65 6.60
C ALA A 247 6.45 1.08 7.88
N LEU A 248 6.21 1.71 9.02
CA LEU A 248 6.78 1.32 10.30
C LEU A 248 6.06 0.07 10.83
N ARG A 249 6.84 -0.98 11.09
CA ARG A 249 6.31 -2.29 11.53
C ARG A 249 6.10 -2.29 13.03
N GLY A 250 5.09 -3.03 13.49
CA GLY A 250 4.73 -3.17 14.91
C GLY A 250 5.64 -4.13 15.66
N HIS A 251 5.20 -5.37 15.85
CA HIS A 251 5.99 -6.39 16.56
C HIS A 251 7.39 -6.58 15.96
N ALA A 252 8.35 -6.91 16.81
CA ALA A 252 9.77 -7.01 16.46
C ALA A 252 10.04 -7.90 15.23
N SER A 253 9.27 -8.97 15.07
CA SER A 253 9.40 -9.93 13.96
C SER A 253 8.19 -9.97 13.03
N ILE A 254 7.29 -8.97 13.05
CA ILE A 254 6.08 -9.01 12.20
C ILE A 254 6.43 -9.07 10.69
N GLN A 255 7.57 -8.47 10.32
CA GLN A 255 8.10 -8.60 8.96
C GLN A 255 8.48 -10.06 8.67
N GLY A 256 9.27 -10.67 9.56
CA GLY A 256 9.67 -12.08 9.42
C GLY A 256 8.50 -13.06 9.45
N SER A 257 7.45 -12.80 10.25
CA SER A 257 6.23 -13.61 10.28
C SER A 257 5.26 -13.32 9.11
N THR A 258 5.60 -12.36 8.25
CA THR A 258 4.97 -12.16 6.94
C THR A 258 5.82 -12.82 5.85
N ASP A 259 7.15 -12.75 5.95
CA ASP A 259 8.10 -13.38 5.03
C ASP A 259 8.04 -14.92 5.12
N ILE A 260 7.92 -15.45 6.34
CA ILE A 260 7.56 -16.83 6.67
C ILE A 260 6.18 -16.75 7.32
N PRO A 261 5.11 -16.88 6.52
CA PRO A 261 3.82 -16.34 6.90
C PRO A 261 3.14 -17.12 8.00
N THR A 262 2.45 -16.36 8.84
CA THR A 262 1.36 -16.82 9.72
C THR A 262 0.00 -16.34 9.21
N LEU A 263 -0.06 -15.99 7.92
CA LEU A 263 -1.25 -15.58 7.18
C LEU A 263 -1.81 -16.78 6.41
N TYR A 264 -3.13 -16.81 6.22
CA TYR A 264 -3.82 -17.97 5.64
C TYR A 264 -3.65 -18.09 4.12
N ASP A 265 -3.31 -16.99 3.44
CA ASP A 265 -3.39 -16.83 1.98
C ASP A 265 -2.02 -16.85 1.29
N ILE A 266 -0.92 -16.95 2.03
CA ILE A 266 0.44 -16.94 1.47
C ILE A 266 1.34 -18.00 2.11
N LEU A 267 2.33 -18.42 1.33
CA LEU A 267 3.45 -19.31 1.67
C LEU A 267 4.76 -18.52 1.83
N PRO A 268 5.82 -19.12 2.40
CA PRO A 268 7.12 -18.46 2.53
C PRO A 268 7.62 -17.83 1.24
N GLY A 269 8.13 -16.60 1.36
CA GLY A 269 8.60 -15.83 0.21
C GLY A 269 7.49 -15.18 -0.62
N TYR A 270 6.30 -14.96 -0.04
CA TYR A 270 5.16 -14.31 -0.68
C TYR A 270 4.57 -15.08 -1.86
N LEU A 271 4.75 -16.40 -1.90
CA LEU A 271 4.06 -17.27 -2.84
C LEU A 271 2.59 -17.39 -2.42
N ALA A 272 1.66 -17.44 -3.36
CA ALA A 272 0.24 -17.59 -3.03
C ALA A 272 -0.03 -18.99 -2.47
N MET A 273 -0.96 -19.11 -1.52
CA MET A 273 -1.53 -20.40 -1.16
C MET A 273 -2.40 -20.91 -2.31
N PRO A 274 -2.30 -22.20 -2.69
CA PRO A 274 -3.13 -22.70 -3.79
C PRO A 274 -4.62 -22.79 -3.44
N GLN A 275 -5.48 -22.57 -4.43
CA GLN A 275 -6.94 -22.61 -4.26
C GLN A 275 -7.54 -23.99 -4.59
N GLY A 276 -8.42 -24.47 -3.72
CA GLY A 276 -9.18 -25.70 -3.96
C GLY A 276 -10.21 -25.51 -5.07
N GLY A 277 -10.41 -26.53 -5.90
CA GLY A 277 -11.28 -26.51 -7.08
C GLY A 277 -10.57 -26.06 -8.35
N ASP A 278 -9.95 -24.88 -8.33
CA ASP A 278 -9.37 -24.26 -9.53
C ASP A 278 -7.91 -24.68 -9.78
N GLU A 279 -7.12 -24.84 -8.72
CA GLU A 279 -5.67 -25.06 -8.79
C GLU A 279 -5.29 -26.49 -8.35
N GLU A 280 -6.06 -27.47 -8.81
CA GLU A 280 -5.89 -28.89 -8.40
C GLU A 280 -4.56 -29.52 -8.82
N THR A 281 -3.85 -28.97 -9.80
CA THR A 281 -2.53 -29.45 -10.22
C THR A 281 -1.46 -28.38 -10.11
N LEU A 282 -0.21 -28.80 -9.95
CA LEU A 282 0.94 -27.88 -9.91
C LEU A 282 0.98 -27.00 -11.17
N GLN A 283 0.70 -27.57 -12.35
CA GLN A 283 0.69 -26.80 -13.60
C GLN A 283 -0.35 -25.69 -13.58
N LYS A 284 -1.58 -25.96 -13.13
CA LYS A 284 -2.64 -24.94 -13.04
C LYS A 284 -2.26 -23.81 -12.08
N TYR A 285 -1.68 -24.16 -10.93
CA TYR A 285 -1.13 -23.16 -10.00
C TYR A 285 -0.04 -22.31 -10.67
N LEU A 286 0.93 -22.93 -11.35
CA LEU A 286 2.00 -22.21 -12.01
C LEU A 286 1.47 -21.30 -13.13
N ASP A 287 0.49 -21.74 -13.90
CA ASP A 287 -0.15 -20.94 -14.96
C ASP A 287 -0.88 -19.71 -14.39
N ALA A 288 -1.53 -19.86 -13.24
CA ALA A 288 -2.24 -18.77 -12.57
C ALA A 288 -1.30 -17.74 -11.90
N HIS A 289 -0.18 -18.20 -11.34
CA HIS A 289 0.68 -17.38 -10.46
C HIS A 289 2.03 -16.99 -11.07
N THR A 290 2.35 -17.41 -12.30
CA THR A 290 3.62 -17.06 -12.96
C THR A 290 3.42 -15.93 -13.98
N PRO A 291 3.83 -14.69 -13.66
CA PRO A 291 3.83 -13.62 -14.65
C PRO A 291 4.86 -13.88 -15.75
N LYS A 292 4.62 -13.33 -16.94
CA LYS A 292 5.48 -13.53 -18.11
C LYS A 292 6.86 -12.89 -17.99
N THR A 293 6.99 -11.82 -17.21
CA THR A 293 8.19 -10.97 -17.14
C THR A 293 8.52 -10.57 -15.70
N GLY A 294 9.71 -9.96 -15.52
CA GLY A 294 10.18 -9.50 -14.21
C GLY A 294 10.70 -10.63 -13.32
N LEU A 295 11.02 -10.30 -12.07
CA LEU A 295 11.62 -11.26 -11.13
C LEU A 295 10.69 -12.45 -10.81
N TRP A 296 9.38 -12.21 -10.83
CA TRP A 296 8.35 -13.19 -10.51
C TRP A 296 8.08 -14.21 -11.64
N SER A 297 8.64 -14.03 -12.85
CA SER A 297 8.58 -15.11 -13.86
C SER A 297 9.31 -16.39 -13.42
N ASN A 298 10.11 -16.29 -12.35
CA ASN A 298 10.79 -17.41 -11.71
C ASN A 298 9.94 -18.13 -10.63
N THR A 299 8.63 -17.83 -10.50
CA THR A 299 7.71 -18.51 -9.57
C THR A 299 7.86 -20.03 -9.57
N PRO A 300 8.00 -20.74 -10.71
CA PRO A 300 8.21 -22.19 -10.71
C PRO A 300 9.44 -22.63 -9.92
N ALA A 301 10.56 -21.92 -10.06
CA ALA A 301 11.79 -22.24 -9.34
C ALA A 301 11.62 -22.03 -7.83
N TYR A 302 10.97 -20.93 -7.43
CA TYR A 302 10.73 -20.62 -6.01
C TYR A 302 9.79 -21.64 -5.36
N PHE A 303 8.68 -21.94 -6.02
CA PHE A 303 7.65 -22.83 -5.48
C PHE A 303 8.14 -24.29 -5.40
N ILE A 304 8.78 -24.81 -6.44
CA ILE A 304 9.34 -26.16 -6.42
C ILE A 304 10.46 -26.28 -5.36
N SER A 305 11.28 -25.23 -5.19
CA SER A 305 12.31 -25.21 -4.15
C SER A 305 11.70 -25.24 -2.75
N LEU A 306 10.57 -24.55 -2.52
CA LEU A 306 9.83 -24.60 -1.26
C LEU A 306 9.30 -26.02 -0.98
N LEU A 307 8.66 -26.66 -1.96
CA LEU A 307 8.16 -28.03 -1.80
C LEU A 307 9.29 -29.02 -1.48
N LYS A 308 10.44 -28.89 -2.16
CA LYS A 308 11.64 -29.68 -1.85
C LYS A 308 12.21 -29.38 -0.45
N ALA A 309 12.10 -28.14 0.03
CA ALA A 309 12.51 -27.81 1.39
C ALA A 309 11.60 -28.47 2.45
N TYR A 310 10.30 -28.61 2.17
CA TYR A 310 9.35 -29.26 3.07
C TYR A 310 9.46 -30.78 3.05
N TYR A 311 9.54 -31.38 1.87
CA TYR A 311 9.38 -32.84 1.72
C TYR A 311 10.69 -33.56 1.37
N GLY A 312 11.78 -32.84 1.15
CA GLY A 312 13.10 -33.39 0.91
C GLY A 312 13.14 -34.35 -0.27
N LYS A 313 13.65 -35.56 -0.03
CA LYS A 313 13.79 -36.61 -1.06
C LYS A 313 12.45 -37.12 -1.60
N SER A 314 11.35 -36.89 -0.87
CA SER A 314 10.01 -37.33 -1.27
C SER A 314 9.37 -36.41 -2.31
N ALA A 315 9.90 -35.20 -2.52
CA ALA A 315 9.46 -34.29 -3.59
C ALA A 315 10.19 -34.61 -4.91
N THR A 316 9.58 -35.43 -5.76
CA THR A 316 10.14 -35.86 -7.05
C THR A 316 9.34 -35.27 -8.22
N GLY A 317 9.88 -35.34 -9.44
CA GLY A 317 9.12 -34.90 -10.62
C GLY A 317 7.91 -35.80 -10.93
N GLU A 318 7.91 -37.06 -10.46
CA GLU A 318 6.85 -38.03 -10.72
C GLU A 318 5.58 -37.78 -9.89
N ASN A 319 5.70 -37.06 -8.77
CA ASN A 319 4.58 -36.76 -7.87
C ASN A 319 4.33 -35.24 -7.73
N ASP A 320 4.68 -34.47 -8.76
CA ASP A 320 4.59 -33.00 -8.76
C ASP A 320 5.18 -32.38 -7.50
N PHE A 321 6.32 -32.91 -7.05
CA PHE A 321 7.06 -32.49 -5.87
C PHE A 321 6.25 -32.52 -4.57
N GLY A 322 5.21 -33.37 -4.49
CA GLY A 322 4.33 -33.46 -3.33
C GLY A 322 3.31 -32.32 -3.23
N TYR A 323 2.98 -31.67 -4.34
CA TYR A 323 1.98 -30.58 -4.40
C TYR A 323 0.65 -30.96 -3.73
N ASP A 324 0.17 -32.18 -3.95
CA ASP A 324 -1.10 -32.66 -3.38
C ASP A 324 -1.09 -32.85 -1.86
N TRP A 325 0.08 -32.83 -1.22
CA TRP A 325 0.20 -32.87 0.24
C TRP A 325 0.00 -31.49 0.87
N LEU A 326 0.12 -30.42 0.08
CA LEU A 326 -0.10 -29.07 0.56
C LEU A 326 -1.61 -28.79 0.66
N PRO A 327 -2.12 -28.26 1.79
CA PRO A 327 -3.52 -27.87 1.89
C PRO A 327 -3.83 -26.73 0.91
N LYS A 328 -5.03 -26.77 0.34
CA LYS A 328 -5.54 -25.75 -0.58
C LYS A 328 -6.62 -24.93 0.12
N ILE A 329 -6.62 -23.61 -0.06
CA ILE A 329 -7.62 -22.72 0.56
C ILE A 329 -8.97 -22.89 -0.13
N THR A 330 -10.05 -22.88 0.64
CA THR A 330 -11.42 -23.08 0.13
C THR A 330 -12.29 -21.84 0.27
N ALA A 331 -11.91 -20.92 1.16
CA ALA A 331 -12.62 -19.67 1.41
C ALA A 331 -11.66 -18.61 2.01
N ASP A 332 -12.21 -17.45 2.33
CA ASP A 332 -11.57 -16.46 3.20
C ASP A 332 -11.53 -17.01 4.63
N HIS A 333 -10.32 -17.16 5.18
CA HIS A 333 -10.09 -17.58 6.57
C HIS A 333 -9.36 -16.49 7.36
N SER A 334 -9.58 -15.23 7.00
CA SER A 334 -9.07 -14.07 7.71
C SER A 334 -9.66 -13.95 9.12
N PHE A 335 -9.10 -13.04 9.91
CA PHE A 335 -9.41 -12.87 11.33
C PHE A 335 -10.91 -12.80 11.63
N PHE A 336 -11.64 -12.01 10.86
CA PHE A 336 -13.07 -11.82 11.12
C PHE A 336 -13.89 -13.04 10.72
N GLU A 337 -13.57 -13.68 9.60
CA GLU A 337 -14.28 -14.88 9.14
C GLU A 337 -14.14 -16.02 10.14
N TYR A 338 -12.93 -16.33 10.60
CA TYR A 338 -12.79 -17.38 11.61
C TYR A 338 -13.42 -16.99 12.95
N LEU A 339 -13.46 -15.69 13.32
CA LEU A 339 -14.14 -15.25 14.54
C LEU A 339 -15.66 -15.50 14.46
N TYR A 340 -16.26 -15.29 13.29
CA TYR A 340 -17.67 -15.62 13.08
C TYR A 340 -17.91 -17.14 13.10
N ASP A 341 -17.04 -17.92 12.46
CA ASP A 341 -17.11 -19.38 12.52
C ASP A 341 -16.96 -19.92 13.94
N MET A 342 -16.07 -19.32 14.74
CA MET A 342 -15.94 -19.62 16.17
C MET A 342 -17.23 -19.27 16.93
N ALA A 343 -17.81 -18.08 16.69
CA ALA A 343 -19.07 -17.67 17.30
C ALA A 343 -20.27 -18.56 16.92
N ASP A 344 -20.27 -19.11 15.71
CA ASP A 344 -21.27 -20.06 15.21
C ASP A 344 -21.02 -21.51 15.69
N GLY A 345 -19.93 -21.77 16.43
CA GLY A 345 -19.57 -23.10 16.92
C GLY A 345 -19.03 -24.04 15.83
N LYS A 346 -18.54 -23.51 14.71
CA LYS A 346 -17.94 -24.28 13.61
C LYS A 346 -16.48 -24.63 13.85
N MET A 347 -15.82 -23.99 14.81
CA MET A 347 -14.44 -24.26 15.20
C MET A 347 -14.38 -25.15 16.45
N GLU A 348 -13.73 -26.31 16.35
CA GLU A 348 -13.56 -27.23 17.48
C GLU A 348 -12.43 -26.81 18.44
N GLY A 349 -11.46 -26.04 17.96
CA GLY A 349 -10.32 -25.60 18.75
C GLY A 349 -9.49 -24.52 18.08
N MET A 350 -8.69 -23.81 18.87
CA MET A 350 -7.83 -22.72 18.41
C MET A 350 -6.47 -22.78 19.11
N PHE A 351 -5.39 -22.65 18.34
CA PHE A 351 -4.04 -22.45 18.86
C PHE A 351 -3.74 -20.95 18.98
N LEU A 352 -3.45 -20.49 20.20
CA LEU A 352 -2.99 -19.11 20.46
C LEU A 352 -1.50 -19.10 20.80
N ILE A 353 -0.66 -18.85 19.80
CA ILE A 353 0.80 -18.90 19.94
C ILE A 353 1.36 -17.47 19.90
N GLY A 354 1.82 -16.96 21.05
CA GLY A 354 2.42 -15.62 21.14
C GLY A 354 1.44 -14.47 20.86
N GLN A 355 0.13 -14.71 21.00
CA GLN A 355 -0.94 -13.73 20.78
C GLN A 355 -1.90 -13.68 21.97
N ASN A 356 -2.66 -12.59 22.07
CA ASN A 356 -3.73 -12.43 23.06
C ASN A 356 -4.98 -11.81 22.41
N SER A 357 -5.73 -12.64 21.66
CA SER A 357 -6.93 -12.19 20.94
C SER A 357 -8.01 -11.65 21.89
N ALA A 358 -8.13 -12.18 23.11
CA ALA A 358 -9.08 -11.71 24.13
C ALA A 358 -8.90 -10.23 24.55
N VAL A 359 -7.77 -9.61 24.19
CA VAL A 359 -7.48 -8.20 24.41
C VAL A 359 -7.23 -7.46 23.10
N GLY A 360 -6.46 -8.04 22.18
CA GLY A 360 -6.03 -7.39 20.94
C GLY A 360 -7.09 -7.37 19.83
N ALA A 361 -8.11 -8.23 19.90
CA ALA A 361 -9.17 -8.29 18.90
C ALA A 361 -10.14 -7.10 19.01
N PRO A 362 -10.68 -6.61 17.87
CA PRO A 362 -11.86 -5.76 17.90
C PRO A 362 -13.04 -6.52 18.52
N ASN A 363 -13.90 -5.82 19.27
CA ASN A 363 -15.04 -6.40 19.99
C ASN A 363 -14.63 -7.55 20.94
N THR A 364 -13.84 -7.22 21.96
CA THR A 364 -13.33 -8.19 22.96
C THR A 364 -14.43 -8.98 23.67
N ARG A 365 -15.66 -8.44 23.78
CA ARG A 365 -16.79 -9.17 24.37
C ARG A 365 -17.21 -10.35 23.52
N LEU A 366 -17.27 -10.20 22.20
CA LEU A 366 -17.56 -11.30 21.28
C LEU A 366 -16.42 -12.33 21.36
N GLN A 367 -15.17 -11.89 21.18
CA GLN A 367 -14.00 -12.76 21.20
C GLN A 367 -13.87 -13.62 22.47
N ARG A 368 -14.28 -13.11 23.63
CA ARG A 368 -14.21 -13.84 24.91
C ARG A 368 -15.37 -14.82 25.10
N ARG A 369 -16.48 -14.61 24.39
CA ARG A 369 -17.69 -15.45 24.50
C ARG A 369 -17.66 -16.59 23.51
N SER A 370 -17.18 -16.31 22.30
CA SER A 370 -17.01 -17.26 21.21
C SER A 370 -16.02 -18.37 21.55
#